data_AF-A0A1S1QKR5-F1
#
_entry.id   AF-A0A1S1QKR5-F1
#
_cell.length_a   1.000
_cell.length_b   1.000
_cell.length_c   1.000
_cell.angle_alpha   90.00
_cell.angle_beta   90.00
_cell.angle_gamma   90.00
#
_symmetry.space_group_name_H-M   'P 1'
#
loop_
_entity.id
_entity.type
_entity.pdbx_description
1 polymer ?
#
loop_
_entity_poly.entity_id
_entity_poly.type
_entity_poly.pdbx_seq_one_letter_code
_entity_poly.pdbx_strand_id
1 'polypeptide(L)'
;MGHTSDGVLRRLLDEPAGVADADREHTASCPRCLAALATMREDAAVVHAALAAAGSIAGTIAAPVDEDAAWHRLVAAAPAASAAATGRPAARSPRRRRVGQFARRPIVAALAASVVIAGAGTAAANGWLQIFQTERVAVIGLRASDLVALPDLSAYGELEWSQQPALREVDDAAAAAEQTGLDVPDVEHLPRGVDGQSLIQVSDEAEAVFTFSTQRAAQAAAAEGRPLPPVPPGLDGSRVRLTAGPGVAQMWPSTSGAPALIVGHAVAPRAFSSGVPFGTVRDYVLSLPGLPDEVAAQLRTYAADGTTLPLPVPSDEFTTKPVDVDGTPATALASRDGTFAAVVWVNGGELFAVAGSLSTDEVLTTARELR
;
A
#
# COMPACT_ATOMS: atom_id res chain seq x y z
N MET A 1 -27.55 20.69 21.45
CA MET A 1 -26.44 19.84 20.98
C MET A 1 -25.94 20.45 19.68
N GLY A 2 -24.63 20.62 19.52
CA GLY A 2 -24.05 21.18 18.29
C GLY A 2 -24.16 20.19 17.13
N HIS A 3 -24.25 20.70 15.91
CA HIS A 3 -24.15 19.90 14.68
C HIS A 3 -22.72 19.96 14.15
N THR A 4 -22.32 18.93 13.41
CA THR A 4 -21.07 18.92 12.66
C THR A 4 -21.08 20.05 11.63
N SER A 5 -19.98 20.80 11.50
CA SER A 5 -19.91 21.93 10.58
C SER A 5 -19.87 21.47 9.12
N ASP A 6 -20.33 22.32 8.21
CA ASP A 6 -20.33 22.01 6.77
C ASP A 6 -18.94 21.65 6.24
N GLY A 7 -17.88 22.29 6.76
CA GLY A 7 -16.50 21.96 6.40
C GLY A 7 -16.09 20.54 6.83
N VAL A 8 -16.57 20.07 7.98
CA VAL A 8 -16.31 18.69 8.44
C VAL A 8 -17.18 17.69 7.66
N LEU A 9 -18.44 18.04 7.33
CA LEU A 9 -19.29 17.22 6.46
C LEU A 9 -18.71 17.10 5.05
N ARG A 10 -18.16 18.18 4.48
CA ARG A 10 -17.47 18.16 3.20
C ARG A 10 -16.22 17.29 3.25
N ARG A 11 -15.42 17.46 4.31
CA ARG A 11 -14.25 16.60 4.54
C ARG A 11 -14.64 15.13 4.74
N LEU A 12 -15.81 14.84 5.31
CA LEU A 12 -16.30 13.46 5.44
C LEU A 12 -16.61 12.82 4.07
N LEU A 13 -16.91 13.62 3.04
CA LEU A 13 -17.09 13.14 1.66
C LEU A 13 -15.76 12.94 0.94
N ASP A 14 -14.88 13.94 1.01
CA ASP A 14 -13.66 13.97 0.21
C ASP A 14 -12.52 13.17 0.87
N GLU A 15 -12.44 13.17 2.21
CA GLU A 15 -11.39 12.55 3.02
C GLU A 15 -11.96 11.98 4.35
N PRO A 16 -12.78 10.92 4.33
CA PRO A 16 -13.47 10.40 5.51
C PRO A 16 -12.52 10.02 6.67
N ALA A 17 -11.29 9.58 6.34
CA ALA A 17 -10.23 9.27 7.29
C ALA A 17 -9.66 10.50 8.01
N GLY A 18 -9.85 11.71 7.48
CA GLY A 18 -9.41 12.99 8.04
C GLY A 18 -10.35 13.59 9.09
N VAL A 19 -11.54 13.03 9.26
CA VAL A 19 -12.55 13.48 10.24
C VAL A 19 -12.28 12.82 11.62
N ALA A 20 -12.71 13.44 12.72
CA ALA A 20 -12.59 12.82 14.05
C ALA A 20 -13.66 11.73 14.26
N ASP A 21 -13.38 10.70 15.05
CA ASP A 21 -14.35 9.61 15.34
C ASP A 21 -15.66 10.14 15.92
N ALA A 22 -15.59 11.09 16.84
CA ALA A 22 -16.77 11.72 17.44
C ALA A 22 -17.66 12.43 16.40
N ASP A 23 -17.06 13.07 15.40
CA ASP A 23 -17.82 13.73 14.32
C ASP A 23 -18.42 12.70 13.35
N ARG A 24 -17.73 11.57 13.12
CA ARG A 24 -18.27 10.44 12.33
C ARG A 24 -19.44 9.78 13.04
N GLU A 25 -19.30 9.44 14.31
CA GLU A 25 -20.36 8.82 15.13
C GLU A 25 -21.57 9.75 15.26
N HIS A 26 -21.33 11.04 15.49
CA HIS A 26 -22.41 12.04 15.52
C HIS A 26 -23.11 12.14 14.17
N THR A 27 -22.36 12.24 13.07
CA THR A 27 -22.95 12.33 11.72
C THR A 27 -23.74 11.07 11.38
N ALA A 28 -23.23 9.88 11.71
CA ALA A 28 -23.90 8.61 11.47
C ALA A 28 -25.21 8.45 12.25
N SER A 29 -25.35 9.12 13.40
CA SER A 29 -26.51 9.05 14.28
C SER A 29 -27.43 10.28 14.21
N CYS A 30 -27.07 11.33 13.45
CA CYS A 30 -27.82 12.58 13.38
C CYS A 30 -28.54 12.75 12.02
N PRO A 31 -29.88 12.67 11.97
CA PRO A 31 -30.64 12.80 10.71
C PRO A 31 -30.41 14.10 9.95
N ARG A 32 -30.15 15.21 10.66
CA ARG A 32 -29.89 16.52 10.04
C ARG A 32 -28.53 16.56 9.33
N CYS A 33 -27.50 15.98 9.95
CA CYS A 33 -26.16 15.90 9.37
C CYS A 33 -26.15 14.93 8.18
N LEU A 34 -26.91 13.83 8.25
CA LEU A 34 -27.10 12.90 7.12
C LEU A 34 -27.81 13.56 5.94
N ALA A 35 -28.85 14.37 6.20
CA ALA A 35 -29.55 15.11 5.15
C ALA A 35 -28.63 16.14 4.46
N ALA A 36 -27.86 16.91 5.25
CA ALA A 36 -26.89 17.86 4.70
C ALA A 36 -25.80 17.15 3.87
N LEU A 37 -25.31 15.99 4.34
CA LEU A 37 -24.33 15.18 3.64
C LEU A 37 -24.88 14.62 2.31
N ALA A 38 -26.16 14.24 2.28
CA ALA A 38 -26.83 13.79 1.05
C ALA A 38 -26.93 14.92 0.01
N THR A 39 -27.34 16.12 0.42
CA THR A 39 -27.37 17.30 -0.47
C THR A 39 -25.98 17.60 -1.04
N MET A 40 -24.93 17.56 -0.22
CA MET A 40 -23.56 17.78 -0.69
C MET A 40 -23.08 16.74 -1.71
N ARG A 41 -23.56 15.50 -1.62
CA ARG A 41 -23.28 14.43 -2.62
C ARG A 41 -24.01 14.67 -3.93
N GLU A 42 -25.28 15.08 -3.86
CA GLU A 42 -26.07 15.44 -5.04
C GLU A 42 -25.44 16.61 -5.79
N ASP A 43 -25.05 17.67 -5.07
CA ASP A 43 -24.35 18.82 -5.65
C ASP A 43 -23.02 18.42 -6.31
N ALA A 44 -22.24 17.56 -5.64
CA ALA A 44 -20.99 17.05 -6.19
C ALA A 44 -21.21 16.24 -7.48
N ALA A 45 -22.24 15.40 -7.52
CA ALA A 45 -22.60 14.63 -8.72
C ALA A 45 -23.02 15.53 -9.89
N VAL A 46 -23.80 16.59 -9.61
CA VAL A 46 -24.20 17.58 -10.62
C VAL A 46 -22.99 18.32 -11.18
N VAL A 47 -22.09 18.79 -10.31
CA VAL A 47 -20.85 19.49 -10.72
C VAL A 47 -19.94 18.56 -11.51
N HIS A 48 -19.77 17.30 -11.06
CA HIS A 48 -18.96 16.30 -11.76
C HIS A 48 -19.51 16.03 -13.17
N ALA A 49 -20.83 15.86 -13.32
CA ALA A 49 -21.46 15.68 -14.63
C ALA A 49 -21.29 16.92 -15.54
N ALA A 50 -21.39 18.13 -14.97
CA ALA A 50 -21.18 19.38 -15.70
C ALA A 50 -19.71 19.53 -16.15
N LEU A 51 -18.75 19.19 -15.30
CA LEU A 51 -17.32 19.22 -15.62
C LEU A 51 -16.93 18.15 -16.64
N ALA A 52 -17.51 16.94 -16.56
CA ALA A 52 -17.30 15.89 -17.55
C ALA A 52 -17.88 16.30 -18.92
N ALA A 53 -19.08 16.90 -18.95
CA ALA A 53 -19.67 17.43 -20.17
C ALA A 53 -18.83 18.59 -20.74
N ALA A 54 -18.40 19.54 -19.90
CA ALA A 54 -17.53 20.65 -20.29
C ALA A 54 -16.14 20.18 -20.76
N GLY A 55 -15.58 19.14 -20.14
CA GLY A 55 -14.35 18.48 -20.56
C GLY A 55 -14.50 17.78 -21.91
N SER A 56 -15.67 17.20 -22.21
CA SER A 56 -15.96 16.64 -23.55
C SER A 56 -16.07 17.73 -24.62
N ILE A 57 -16.66 18.89 -24.28
CA ILE A 57 -16.78 20.04 -25.20
C ILE A 57 -15.42 20.71 -25.40
N ALA A 58 -14.63 20.84 -24.33
CA ALA A 58 -13.26 21.33 -24.37
C ALA A 58 -12.35 20.36 -25.14
N GLY A 59 -12.52 19.04 -25.01
CA GLY A 59 -11.78 18.04 -25.80
C GLY A 59 -12.03 18.13 -27.32
N THR A 60 -13.14 18.73 -27.74
CA THR A 60 -13.42 19.04 -29.16
C THR A 60 -12.85 20.36 -29.67
N ILE A 61 -12.40 21.27 -28.80
CA ILE A 61 -11.98 22.65 -29.18
C ILE A 61 -10.56 22.99 -28.68
N ALA A 62 -10.06 22.30 -27.66
CA ALA A 62 -8.74 22.54 -27.09
C ALA A 62 -7.68 21.78 -27.89
N ALA A 63 -6.70 22.52 -28.40
CA ALA A 63 -5.41 21.94 -28.78
C ALA A 63 -4.87 21.10 -27.60
N PRO A 64 -4.16 19.99 -27.86
CA PRO A 64 -3.60 19.17 -26.80
C PRO A 64 -2.79 20.06 -25.84
N VAL A 65 -3.16 20.02 -24.56
CA VAL A 65 -2.42 20.72 -23.52
C VAL A 65 -1.10 19.98 -23.37
N ASP A 66 -0.01 20.68 -23.64
CA ASP A 66 1.34 20.20 -23.35
C ASP A 66 1.54 20.24 -21.83
N GLU A 67 1.28 19.09 -21.20
CA GLU A 67 1.32 18.88 -19.75
C GLU A 67 2.73 19.14 -19.21
N ASP A 68 3.77 18.75 -19.96
CA ASP A 68 5.17 18.97 -19.61
C ASP A 68 5.51 20.46 -19.60
N ALA A 69 5.10 21.21 -20.63
CA ALA A 69 5.31 22.65 -20.69
C ALA A 69 4.49 23.39 -19.62
N ALA A 70 3.29 22.91 -19.28
CA ALA A 70 2.48 23.47 -18.21
C ALA A 70 3.11 23.24 -16.83
N TRP A 71 3.62 22.02 -16.59
CA TRP A 71 4.34 21.65 -15.38
C TRP A 71 5.63 22.46 -15.22
N HIS A 72 6.42 22.61 -16.28
CA HIS A 72 7.63 23.43 -16.26
C HIS A 72 7.36 24.89 -15.92
N ARG A 73 6.27 25.48 -16.45
CA ARG A 73 5.88 26.85 -16.08
C ARG A 73 5.48 26.97 -14.62
N LEU A 74 4.79 25.98 -14.07
CA LEU A 74 4.35 25.96 -12.68
C LEU A 74 5.54 25.84 -11.72
N VAL A 75 6.45 24.89 -11.99
CA VAL A 75 7.67 24.69 -11.20
C VAL A 75 8.60 25.89 -11.29
N ALA A 76 8.76 26.50 -12.48
CA ALA A 76 9.56 27.71 -12.64
C ALA A 76 8.94 28.96 -12.00
N ALA A 77 7.61 29.00 -11.86
CA ALA A 77 6.89 30.09 -11.19
C ALA A 77 6.81 29.91 -9.66
N ALA A 78 7.15 28.73 -9.14
CA ALA A 78 7.25 28.51 -7.71
C ALA A 78 8.43 29.32 -7.15
N PRO A 79 8.22 30.25 -6.21
CA PRO A 79 9.31 31.07 -5.71
C PRO A 79 10.36 30.19 -5.02
N ALA A 80 11.58 30.21 -5.55
CA ALA A 80 12.77 29.66 -4.91
C ALA A 80 12.97 30.37 -3.56
N ALA A 81 12.47 29.79 -2.48
CA ALA A 81 12.71 30.29 -1.14
C ALA A 81 14.13 29.88 -0.70
N SER A 82 15.14 30.57 -1.23
CA SER A 82 16.49 30.56 -0.65
C SER A 82 16.93 31.98 -0.27
N ALA A 83 17.02 32.16 1.04
CA ALA A 83 18.08 32.89 1.75
C ALA A 83 18.67 34.14 1.08
N ALA A 84 18.04 35.30 1.31
CA ALA A 84 18.70 36.57 1.64
C ALA A 84 17.65 37.65 1.97
N ALA A 85 17.36 37.87 3.26
CA ALA A 85 16.71 39.10 3.71
C ALA A 85 17.28 39.50 5.07
N THR A 86 18.34 40.29 5.01
CA THR A 86 18.91 41.06 6.11
C THR A 86 17.88 42.04 6.68
N GLY A 87 17.66 41.98 8.00
CA GLY A 87 17.43 43.14 8.86
C GLY A 87 16.05 43.82 8.86
N ARG A 88 15.16 43.40 9.78
CA ARG A 88 14.31 44.32 10.57
C ARG A 88 13.67 43.60 11.79
N PRO A 89 13.68 44.17 13.01
CA PRO A 89 13.13 43.51 14.17
C PRO A 89 11.62 43.78 14.26
N ALA A 90 10.81 42.71 14.26
CA ALA A 90 9.41 42.77 14.62
C ALA A 90 9.20 42.15 16.02
N ALA A 91 8.42 42.85 16.84
CA ALA A 91 8.26 42.64 18.27
C ALA A 91 7.78 41.23 18.64
N ARG A 92 8.36 40.69 19.72
CA ARG A 92 8.05 39.38 20.31
C ARG A 92 6.72 39.45 21.08
N SER A 93 5.75 38.62 20.68
CA SER A 93 4.64 38.19 21.56
C SER A 93 4.85 36.72 21.98
N PRO A 94 4.70 36.35 23.27
CA PRO A 94 4.99 35.01 23.72
C PRO A 94 3.76 34.11 23.53
N ARG A 95 3.71 33.37 22.42
CA ARG A 95 2.83 32.20 22.31
C ARG A 95 3.69 30.94 22.34
N ARG A 96 3.60 30.19 23.44
CA ARG A 96 4.14 28.84 23.61
C ARG A 96 3.71 27.99 22.41
N ARG A 97 4.62 27.77 21.46
CA ARG A 97 4.47 26.75 20.42
C ARG A 97 4.72 25.40 21.07
N ARG A 98 3.65 24.61 21.28
CA ARG A 98 3.77 23.16 21.39
C ARG A 98 4.10 22.65 20.00
N VAL A 99 5.39 22.44 19.74
CA VAL A 99 5.86 21.61 18.64
C VAL A 99 5.70 20.17 19.09
N GLY A 100 5.12 19.33 18.24
CA GLY A 100 5.02 17.89 18.48
C GLY A 100 3.60 17.39 18.30
N GLN A 101 3.39 16.66 17.19
CA GLN A 101 2.38 15.59 16.92
C GLN A 101 1.69 15.65 15.55
N PHE A 102 2.11 16.52 14.62
CA PHE A 102 1.58 16.52 13.24
C PHE A 102 2.35 15.61 12.25
N ALA A 103 3.20 14.73 12.75
CA ALA A 103 3.95 13.77 11.95
C ALA A 103 3.34 12.37 12.03
N ARG A 104 2.02 12.20 11.87
CA ARG A 104 1.39 10.86 11.89
C ARG A 104 0.06 10.83 11.14
N ARG A 105 0.05 10.84 9.80
CA ARG A 105 -0.94 10.14 8.95
C ARG A 105 -0.41 10.02 7.51
N PRO A 106 0.21 8.89 7.12
CA PRO A 106 0.55 8.64 5.72
C PRO A 106 -0.67 8.01 5.03
N ILE A 107 -1.31 8.74 4.11
CA ILE A 107 -2.28 8.15 3.15
C ILE A 107 -1.72 8.19 1.71
N VAL A 108 -0.44 8.53 1.54
CA VAL A 108 0.24 8.52 0.22
C VAL A 108 1.33 7.42 0.15
N ALA A 109 1.20 6.36 0.94
CA ALA A 109 2.15 5.24 0.94
C ALA A 109 1.48 3.85 0.95
N ALA A 110 0.21 3.74 0.59
CA ALA A 110 -0.49 2.44 0.58
C ALA A 110 -0.27 1.62 -0.71
N LEU A 111 0.55 2.10 -1.64
CA LEU A 111 0.93 1.38 -2.86
C LEU A 111 2.43 1.14 -3.02
N ALA A 112 3.23 1.65 -2.07
CA ALA A 112 4.66 1.37 -1.96
C ALA A 112 5.09 0.71 -0.64
N ALA A 113 4.17 0.47 0.30
CA ALA A 113 4.52 -0.06 1.63
C ALA A 113 3.54 -1.12 2.17
N SER A 114 3.21 -2.13 1.36
CA SER A 114 2.38 -3.25 1.84
C SER A 114 2.96 -4.65 1.56
N VAL A 115 4.14 -4.74 0.95
CA VAL A 115 4.79 -6.03 0.68
C VAL A 115 6.31 -5.87 0.78
N VAL A 116 6.85 -5.68 1.98
CA VAL A 116 8.30 -5.83 2.22
C VAL A 116 8.43 -6.49 3.57
N ILE A 117 8.13 -7.79 3.59
CA ILE A 117 8.41 -8.61 4.76
C ILE A 117 8.69 -10.05 4.18
N ALA A 118 9.97 -10.51 4.08
CA ALA A 118 10.51 -11.89 4.44
C ALA A 118 12.02 -11.98 4.60
N GLY A 119 12.49 -13.15 5.11
CA GLY A 119 13.90 -13.52 5.32
C GLY A 119 14.17 -14.29 6.62
N ALA A 120 13.98 -15.61 6.61
CA ALA A 120 15.10 -16.57 6.65
C ALA A 120 15.31 -17.29 8.00
N GLY A 121 14.23 -17.67 8.70
CA GLY A 121 14.30 -18.68 9.77
C GLY A 121 14.39 -20.13 9.29
N THR A 122 15.40 -20.87 9.74
CA THR A 122 15.52 -22.34 9.61
C THR A 122 14.46 -23.03 10.46
N ALA A 123 13.61 -23.85 9.85
CA ALA A 123 12.65 -24.69 10.58
C ALA A 123 12.64 -26.13 10.05
N ALA A 124 13.80 -26.79 10.06
CA ALA A 124 13.86 -28.23 9.93
C ALA A 124 13.97 -28.86 11.33
N ALA A 125 12.82 -29.05 11.99
CA ALA A 125 12.69 -30.00 13.12
C ALA A 125 11.25 -30.38 13.52
N ASN A 126 10.19 -29.61 13.16
CA ASN A 126 8.90 -29.69 13.87
C ASN A 126 7.64 -30.03 13.03
N GLY A 127 7.78 -30.69 11.88
CA GLY A 127 6.60 -31.16 11.11
C GLY A 127 5.84 -30.07 10.33
N TRP A 128 6.52 -29.00 9.94
CA TRP A 128 5.99 -27.95 9.06
C TRP A 128 6.39 -28.21 7.61
N LEU A 129 5.42 -28.25 6.69
CA LEU A 129 5.65 -28.37 5.26
C LEU A 129 5.71 -26.96 4.64
N GLN A 130 6.77 -26.61 3.94
CA GLN A 130 6.79 -25.37 3.16
C GLN A 130 5.79 -25.49 2.01
N ILE A 131 4.82 -24.59 1.97
CA ILE A 131 3.71 -24.59 1.00
C ILE A 131 3.73 -23.37 0.09
N PHE A 132 4.51 -22.33 0.42
CA PHE A 132 4.62 -21.13 -0.37
C PHE A 132 6.04 -20.56 -0.26
N GLN A 133 6.61 -20.19 -1.40
CA GLN A 133 7.89 -19.51 -1.53
C GLN A 133 7.79 -18.53 -2.69
N THR A 134 7.94 -17.24 -2.42
CA THR A 134 7.86 -16.24 -3.48
C THR A 134 9.01 -16.37 -4.46
N GLU A 135 8.70 -16.63 -5.73
CA GLU A 135 9.64 -16.60 -6.86
C GLU A 135 9.33 -15.46 -7.83
N ARG A 136 8.06 -15.03 -7.88
CA ARG A 136 7.58 -13.98 -8.78
C ARG A 136 6.42 -13.22 -8.17
N VAL A 137 6.17 -12.02 -8.69
CA VAL A 137 5.01 -11.18 -8.33
C VAL A 137 4.02 -11.17 -9.47
N ALA A 138 2.72 -11.18 -9.15
CA ALA A 138 1.65 -10.96 -10.13
C ALA A 138 0.56 -10.06 -9.55
N VAL A 139 0.04 -9.14 -10.37
CA VAL A 139 -0.90 -8.11 -9.93
C VAL A 139 -2.31 -8.68 -9.80
N ILE A 140 -2.93 -8.46 -8.64
CA ILE A 140 -4.39 -8.53 -8.52
C ILE A 140 -4.96 -7.11 -8.47
N GLY A 141 -5.87 -6.81 -9.39
CA GLY A 141 -6.61 -5.56 -9.41
C GLY A 141 -7.73 -5.61 -8.38
N LEU A 142 -7.71 -4.69 -7.42
CA LEU A 142 -8.77 -4.46 -6.46
C LEU A 142 -9.43 -3.11 -6.77
N ARG A 143 -10.71 -2.96 -6.48
CA ARG A 143 -11.37 -1.65 -6.39
C ARG A 143 -11.45 -1.23 -4.92
N ALA A 144 -11.64 0.06 -4.65
CA ALA A 144 -11.90 0.53 -3.29
C ALA A 144 -13.08 -0.21 -2.62
N SER A 145 -14.11 -0.59 -3.38
CA SER A 145 -15.24 -1.39 -2.88
C SER A 145 -14.83 -2.79 -2.44
N ASP A 146 -13.86 -3.39 -3.13
CA ASP A 146 -13.41 -4.76 -2.85
C ASP A 146 -12.61 -4.80 -1.55
N LEU A 147 -11.78 -3.77 -1.30
CA LEU A 147 -11.00 -3.63 -0.07
C LEU A 147 -11.89 -3.53 1.18
N VAL A 148 -13.00 -2.81 1.09
CA VAL A 148 -13.98 -2.70 2.20
C VAL A 148 -14.76 -3.99 2.39
N ALA A 149 -14.94 -4.77 1.32
CA ALA A 149 -15.63 -6.05 1.36
C ALA A 149 -14.71 -7.20 1.84
N LEU A 150 -13.39 -7.01 1.91
CA LEU A 150 -12.49 -8.07 2.36
C LEU A 150 -12.81 -8.45 3.81
N PRO A 151 -13.06 -9.74 4.08
CA PRO A 151 -13.39 -10.20 5.41
C PRO A 151 -12.14 -10.19 6.30
N ASP A 152 -12.32 -9.86 7.57
CA ASP A 152 -11.26 -9.97 8.56
C ASP A 152 -10.86 -11.45 8.71
N LEU A 153 -9.56 -11.76 8.65
CA LEU A 153 -9.04 -13.12 8.86
C LEU A 153 -9.47 -13.70 10.22
N SER A 154 -9.71 -12.85 11.23
CA SER A 154 -10.23 -13.26 12.53
C SER A 154 -11.61 -13.94 12.44
N ALA A 155 -12.38 -13.68 11.37
CA ALA A 155 -13.66 -14.33 11.10
C ALA A 155 -13.53 -15.81 10.71
N TYR A 156 -12.33 -16.27 10.32
CA TYR A 156 -12.11 -17.65 9.87
C TYR A 156 -11.13 -18.44 10.75
N GLY A 157 -10.50 -17.79 11.72
CA GLY A 157 -9.46 -18.42 12.51
C GLY A 157 -8.84 -17.51 13.55
N GLU A 158 -7.68 -17.92 14.07
CA GLU A 158 -6.90 -17.19 15.06
C GLU A 158 -5.56 -16.80 14.46
N LEU A 159 -5.18 -15.53 14.59
CA LEU A 159 -3.88 -15.03 14.16
C LEU A 159 -3.05 -14.68 15.39
N GLU A 160 -1.94 -15.39 15.55
CA GLU A 160 -0.97 -15.16 16.62
C GLU A 160 0.33 -14.64 16.02
N TRP A 161 0.83 -13.51 16.54
CA TRP A 161 2.14 -13.00 16.18
C TRP A 161 3.19 -13.59 17.11
N SER A 162 4.09 -14.44 16.59
CA SER A 162 5.26 -14.89 17.32
C SER A 162 6.37 -13.84 17.27
N GLN A 163 6.46 -13.07 16.17
CA GLN A 163 7.33 -11.90 16.05
C GLN A 163 6.61 -10.80 15.26
N GLN A 164 6.47 -9.62 15.86
CA GLN A 164 5.93 -8.44 15.16
C GLN A 164 7.07 -7.63 14.55
N PRO A 165 6.92 -7.16 13.29
CA PRO A 165 7.94 -6.34 12.67
C PRO A 165 8.01 -4.98 13.35
N ALA A 166 9.21 -4.52 13.66
CA ALA A 166 9.45 -3.17 14.17
C ALA A 166 10.24 -2.36 13.14
N LEU A 167 9.59 -1.36 12.56
CA LEU A 167 10.25 -0.41 11.66
C LEU A 167 11.13 0.54 12.48
N ARG A 168 12.40 0.63 12.11
CA ARG A 168 13.40 1.46 12.79
C ARG A 168 14.22 2.23 11.77
N GLU A 169 14.49 3.49 12.07
CA GLU A 169 15.47 4.28 11.31
C GLU A 169 16.88 3.97 11.83
N VAL A 170 17.84 3.87 10.91
CA VAL A 170 19.26 3.63 11.20
C VAL A 170 20.12 4.67 10.50
N ASP A 171 21.30 4.92 11.05
CA ASP A 171 22.14 6.03 10.62
C ASP A 171 22.80 5.80 9.24
N ASP A 172 23.14 4.54 8.92
CA ASP A 172 23.86 4.20 7.70
C ASP A 172 23.60 2.75 7.23
N ALA A 173 24.14 2.44 6.04
CA ALA A 173 23.99 1.14 5.41
C ALA A 173 24.69 0.00 6.17
N ALA A 174 25.77 0.29 6.90
CA ALA A 174 26.46 -0.72 7.69
C ALA A 174 25.61 -1.16 8.89
N ALA A 175 24.98 -0.19 9.57
CA ALA A 175 24.03 -0.48 10.64
C ALA A 175 22.79 -1.23 10.12
N ALA A 176 22.33 -0.91 8.90
CA ALA A 176 21.22 -1.63 8.28
C ALA A 176 21.59 -3.10 7.99
N ALA A 177 22.77 -3.32 7.41
CA ALA A 177 23.27 -4.66 7.11
C ALA A 177 23.53 -5.47 8.38
N GLU A 178 24.04 -4.86 9.45
CA GLU A 178 24.21 -5.52 10.75
C GLU A 178 22.87 -6.01 11.33
N GLN A 179 21.81 -5.21 11.19
CA GLN A 179 20.49 -5.54 11.74
C GLN A 179 19.69 -6.53 10.88
N THR A 180 19.80 -6.41 9.56
CA THR A 180 18.94 -7.17 8.62
C THR A 180 19.67 -8.32 7.96
N GLY A 181 21.00 -8.32 7.93
CA GLY A 181 21.79 -9.22 7.10
C GLY A 181 21.64 -8.96 5.59
N LEU A 182 20.99 -7.86 5.19
CA LEU A 182 20.78 -7.48 3.80
C LEU A 182 21.73 -6.36 3.39
N ASP A 183 22.23 -6.44 2.18
CA ASP A 183 22.89 -5.31 1.55
C ASP A 183 21.86 -4.22 1.24
N VAL A 184 22.24 -2.97 1.50
CA VAL A 184 21.42 -1.80 1.16
C VAL A 184 21.68 -1.46 -0.31
N PRO A 185 20.66 -1.47 -1.19
CA PRO A 185 20.87 -1.21 -2.61
C PRO A 185 21.52 0.16 -2.84
N ASP A 186 22.61 0.25 -3.60
CA ASP A 186 23.25 1.54 -3.85
C ASP A 186 22.51 2.31 -4.98
N VAL A 187 22.36 3.63 -4.82
CA VAL A 187 21.75 4.51 -5.82
C VAL A 187 22.81 5.52 -6.28
N GLU A 188 23.62 5.12 -7.27
CA GLU A 188 24.74 5.92 -7.75
C GLU A 188 24.30 7.28 -8.33
N HIS A 189 23.16 7.30 -9.04
CA HIS A 189 22.64 8.48 -9.71
C HIS A 189 21.20 8.73 -9.26
N LEU A 190 21.00 9.81 -8.50
CA LEU A 190 19.65 10.24 -8.15
C LEU A 190 18.92 10.77 -9.39
N PRO A 191 17.66 10.36 -9.62
CA PRO A 191 16.81 10.92 -10.67
C PRO A 191 16.67 12.44 -10.54
N ARG A 192 16.31 13.10 -11.64
CA ARG A 192 16.12 14.55 -11.64
C ARG A 192 15.02 14.93 -10.64
N GLY A 193 15.30 15.92 -9.80
CA GLY A 193 14.35 16.38 -8.78
C GLY A 193 14.38 15.57 -7.48
N VAL A 194 15.21 14.53 -7.38
CA VAL A 194 15.53 13.84 -6.13
C VAL A 194 16.84 14.40 -5.60
N ASP A 195 16.82 14.95 -4.39
CA ASP A 195 17.99 15.53 -3.75
C ASP A 195 18.07 15.17 -2.25
N GLY A 196 19.20 15.51 -1.64
CA GLY A 196 19.46 15.24 -0.23
C GLY A 196 19.93 13.82 0.06
N GLN A 197 19.94 13.49 1.35
CA GLN A 197 20.33 12.17 1.85
C GLN A 197 19.09 11.31 2.04
N SER A 198 19.22 10.01 1.78
CA SER A 198 18.19 9.03 2.14
C SER A 198 18.10 8.86 3.65
N LEU A 199 16.89 8.66 4.14
CA LEU A 199 16.64 8.04 5.43
C LEU A 199 16.64 6.52 5.23
N ILE A 200 17.39 5.80 6.07
CA ILE A 200 17.47 4.34 5.98
C ILE A 200 16.56 3.75 7.06
N GLN A 201 15.62 2.92 6.64
CA GLN A 201 14.72 2.21 7.53
C GLN A 201 14.92 0.71 7.40
N VAL A 202 14.89 0.02 8.53
CA VAL A 202 14.96 -1.43 8.62
C VAL A 202 13.74 -1.99 9.33
N SER A 203 13.38 -3.21 8.99
CA SER A 203 12.39 -4.02 9.69
C SER A 203 12.98 -5.40 9.97
N ASP A 204 12.65 -5.95 11.14
CA ASP A 204 12.96 -7.33 11.51
C ASP A 204 12.10 -8.36 10.75
N GLU A 205 12.45 -9.64 10.89
CA GLU A 205 11.55 -10.76 10.57
C GLU A 205 10.27 -10.67 11.42
N ALA A 206 9.14 -10.62 10.73
CA ALA A 206 7.82 -10.92 11.24
C ALA A 206 7.48 -12.39 11.06
N GLU A 207 6.91 -12.97 12.11
CA GLU A 207 6.35 -14.30 12.06
C GLU A 207 4.95 -14.29 12.67
N ALA A 208 4.01 -14.87 11.93
CA ALA A 208 2.65 -15.06 12.38
C ALA A 208 2.18 -16.48 12.10
N VAL A 209 1.36 -17.01 12.99
CA VAL A 209 0.70 -18.31 12.84
C VAL A 209 -0.80 -18.08 12.78
N PHE A 210 -1.41 -18.51 11.68
CA PHE A 210 -2.85 -18.54 11.52
C PHE A 210 -3.36 -19.96 11.78
N THR A 211 -4.33 -20.11 12.69
CA THR A 211 -5.02 -21.38 12.97
C THR A 211 -6.45 -21.32 12.43
N PHE A 212 -6.79 -22.17 11.47
CA PHE A 212 -8.12 -22.18 10.85
C PHE A 212 -9.18 -22.78 11.79
N SER A 213 -10.38 -22.20 11.80
CA SER A 213 -11.53 -22.69 12.57
C SER A 213 -12.77 -22.82 11.70
N THR A 214 -13.23 -24.05 11.54
CA THR A 214 -14.51 -24.34 10.85
C THR A 214 -15.71 -23.69 11.53
N GLN A 215 -15.70 -23.64 12.86
CA GLN A 215 -16.76 -23.01 13.63
C GLN A 215 -16.85 -21.51 13.31
N ARG A 216 -15.72 -20.79 13.32
CA ARG A 216 -15.69 -19.36 12.97
C ARG A 216 -16.10 -19.14 11.52
N ALA A 217 -15.55 -19.94 10.60
CA ALA A 217 -15.92 -19.87 9.19
C ALA A 217 -17.42 -20.10 8.95
N ALA A 218 -18.04 -21.05 9.66
CA ALA A 218 -19.48 -21.30 9.58
C ALA A 218 -20.30 -20.13 10.11
N GLN A 219 -19.85 -19.46 11.18
CA GLN A 219 -20.48 -18.25 11.70
C GLN A 219 -20.39 -17.08 10.72
N ALA A 220 -19.21 -16.88 10.11
CA ALA A 220 -19.01 -15.86 9.09
C ALA A 220 -19.92 -16.09 7.87
N ALA A 221 -19.97 -17.33 7.37
CA ALA A 221 -20.85 -17.71 6.27
C ALA A 221 -22.34 -17.45 6.58
N ALA A 222 -22.78 -17.84 7.79
CA ALA A 222 -24.15 -17.61 8.24
C ALA A 222 -24.50 -16.12 8.35
N ALA A 223 -23.56 -15.27 8.78
CA ALA A 223 -23.75 -13.82 8.85
C ALA A 223 -23.98 -13.19 7.47
N GLU A 224 -23.42 -13.80 6.42
CA GLU A 224 -23.66 -13.41 5.02
C GLU A 224 -24.87 -14.11 4.38
N GLY A 225 -25.59 -14.94 5.14
CA GLY A 225 -26.71 -15.72 4.61
C GLY A 225 -26.30 -16.76 3.56
N ARG A 226 -25.02 -17.16 3.54
CA ARG A 226 -24.48 -18.17 2.62
C ARG A 226 -24.09 -19.45 3.38
N PRO A 227 -24.25 -20.64 2.76
CA PRO A 227 -23.73 -21.86 3.38
C PRO A 227 -22.20 -21.88 3.32
N LEU A 228 -21.57 -22.43 4.36
CA LEU A 228 -20.14 -22.73 4.31
C LEU A 228 -19.88 -23.86 3.30
N PRO A 229 -18.90 -23.72 2.38
CA PRO A 229 -18.49 -24.82 1.51
C PRO A 229 -18.01 -26.04 2.30
N PRO A 230 -18.04 -27.25 1.72
CA PRO A 230 -17.50 -28.45 2.37
C PRO A 230 -16.04 -28.25 2.79
N VAL A 231 -15.77 -28.43 4.08
CA VAL A 231 -14.43 -28.27 4.65
C VAL A 231 -13.55 -29.46 4.25
N PRO A 232 -12.38 -29.24 3.63
CA PRO A 232 -11.43 -30.31 3.33
C PRO A 232 -10.99 -31.07 4.59
N PRO A 233 -10.76 -32.39 4.51
CA PRO A 233 -10.23 -33.16 5.63
C PRO A 233 -8.91 -32.58 6.15
N GLY A 234 -8.80 -32.44 7.48
CA GLY A 234 -7.60 -31.95 8.14
C GLY A 234 -7.41 -30.43 8.12
N LEU A 235 -8.35 -29.65 7.58
CA LEU A 235 -8.24 -28.18 7.56
C LEU A 235 -8.62 -27.56 8.91
N ASP A 236 -9.61 -28.11 9.62
CA ASP A 236 -9.98 -27.62 10.95
C ASP A 236 -8.82 -27.76 11.94
N GLY A 237 -8.43 -26.67 12.59
CA GLY A 237 -7.26 -26.63 13.48
C GLY A 237 -5.91 -26.71 12.75
N SER A 238 -5.89 -26.75 11.41
CA SER A 238 -4.64 -26.62 10.66
C SER A 238 -4.01 -25.25 10.88
N ARG A 239 -2.69 -25.22 10.87
CA ARG A 239 -1.91 -24.01 11.10
C ARG A 239 -1.12 -23.64 9.86
N VAL A 240 -1.12 -22.36 9.53
CA VAL A 240 -0.27 -21.75 8.51
C VAL A 240 0.64 -20.76 9.20
N ARG A 241 1.95 -21.02 9.17
CA ARG A 241 2.98 -20.09 9.62
C ARG A 241 3.45 -19.27 8.43
N LEU A 242 3.34 -17.95 8.53
CA LEU A 242 3.82 -16.99 7.55
C LEU A 242 5.08 -16.34 8.10
N THR A 243 6.14 -16.33 7.29
CA THR A 243 7.35 -15.57 7.60
C THR A 243 7.58 -14.49 6.57
N ALA A 244 8.03 -13.38 7.12
CA ALA A 244 8.05 -12.08 6.53
C ALA A 244 9.21 -11.29 7.27
N GLY A 245 9.92 -10.31 6.73
CA GLY A 245 11.19 -9.64 7.10
C GLY A 245 12.43 -10.56 7.24
N PRO A 246 13.63 -10.00 7.32
CA PRO A 246 13.90 -8.57 7.45
C PRO A 246 13.84 -7.84 6.11
N GLY A 247 13.85 -6.51 6.21
CA GLY A 247 13.86 -5.63 5.05
C GLY A 247 14.58 -4.33 5.35
N VAL A 248 15.10 -3.70 4.30
CA VAL A 248 15.69 -2.37 4.32
C VAL A 248 15.06 -1.50 3.24
N ALA A 249 14.85 -0.22 3.54
CA ALA A 249 14.40 0.78 2.58
C ALA A 249 15.19 2.07 2.76
N GLN A 250 15.59 2.66 1.63
CA GLN A 250 16.09 4.02 1.56
C GLN A 250 14.98 4.93 1.07
N MET A 251 14.77 6.05 1.74
CA MET A 251 13.72 7.01 1.42
C MET A 251 14.30 8.41 1.27
N TRP A 252 14.12 9.01 0.11
CA TRP A 252 14.38 10.43 -0.13
C TRP A 252 13.08 11.20 0.08
N PRO A 253 12.98 12.04 1.13
CA PRO A 253 11.76 12.78 1.41
C PRO A 253 11.50 13.85 0.35
N SER A 254 10.24 14.23 0.18
CA SER A 254 9.87 15.40 -0.62
C SER A 254 8.90 16.31 0.14
N THR A 255 8.75 17.54 -0.33
CA THR A 255 7.79 18.51 0.23
C THR A 255 6.37 18.33 -0.30
N SER A 256 6.15 17.46 -1.29
CA SER A 256 4.87 17.25 -1.97
C SER A 256 3.91 16.30 -1.22
N GLY A 257 4.38 15.66 -0.14
CA GLY A 257 3.60 14.72 0.68
C GLY A 257 3.82 13.24 0.34
N ALA A 258 4.30 12.93 -0.88
CA ALA A 258 4.84 11.62 -1.25
C ALA A 258 6.38 11.65 -1.21
N PRO A 259 7.09 10.55 -0.91
CA PRO A 259 8.55 10.52 -1.04
C PRO A 259 9.01 10.74 -2.48
N ALA A 260 10.11 11.46 -2.66
CA ALA A 260 10.71 11.71 -3.97
C ALA A 260 11.21 10.39 -4.59
N LEU A 261 11.82 9.54 -3.76
CA LEU A 261 12.29 8.20 -4.13
C LEU A 261 12.25 7.28 -2.91
N ILE A 262 11.91 6.02 -3.15
CA ILE A 262 11.99 4.90 -2.22
C ILE A 262 12.67 3.77 -2.96
N VAL A 263 13.69 3.19 -2.34
CA VAL A 263 14.35 1.96 -2.82
C VAL A 263 14.30 0.95 -1.69
N GLY A 264 13.59 -0.16 -1.90
CA GLY A 264 13.36 -1.22 -0.92
C GLY A 264 13.97 -2.54 -1.35
N HIS A 265 14.48 -3.28 -0.36
CA HIS A 265 14.99 -4.63 -0.49
C HIS A 265 14.58 -5.43 0.75
N ALA A 266 13.94 -6.58 0.57
CA ALA A 266 13.71 -7.58 1.62
C ALA A 266 13.81 -8.97 1.05
N VAL A 267 13.90 -9.99 1.89
CA VAL A 267 13.63 -11.35 1.40
C VAL A 267 12.12 -11.49 1.19
N ALA A 268 11.69 -12.41 0.34
CA ALA A 268 10.31 -12.50 -0.13
C ALA A 268 9.45 -13.52 0.65
N PRO A 269 8.15 -13.25 0.90
CA PRO A 269 7.32 -14.02 1.84
C PRO A 269 7.35 -15.53 1.63
N ARG A 270 7.29 -16.27 2.74
CA ARG A 270 7.18 -17.74 2.75
C ARG A 270 6.04 -18.18 3.67
N ALA A 271 5.43 -19.31 3.33
CA ALA A 271 4.43 -19.93 4.21
C ALA A 271 4.65 -21.43 4.38
N PHE A 272 4.32 -21.89 5.57
CA PHE A 272 4.46 -23.27 6.00
C PHE A 272 3.14 -23.76 6.58
N SER A 273 2.73 -24.98 6.27
CA SER A 273 1.50 -25.60 6.75
C SER A 273 1.81 -26.76 7.68
N SER A 274 0.94 -26.98 8.67
CA SER A 274 1.04 -28.13 9.57
C SER A 274 0.57 -29.46 8.96
N GLY A 275 0.30 -29.51 7.65
CA GLY A 275 0.02 -30.76 6.94
C GLY A 275 -0.97 -30.68 5.78
N VAL A 276 -1.60 -29.52 5.53
CA VAL A 276 -2.51 -29.33 4.40
C VAL A 276 -1.75 -28.74 3.20
N PRO A 277 -1.84 -29.35 1.99
CA PRO A 277 -1.20 -28.83 0.79
C PRO A 277 -1.67 -27.42 0.42
N PHE A 278 -0.80 -26.61 -0.20
CA PHE A 278 -1.10 -25.23 -0.61
C PHE A 278 -2.39 -25.13 -1.44
N GLY A 279 -2.51 -25.94 -2.50
CA GLY A 279 -3.66 -25.92 -3.40
C GLY A 279 -4.98 -26.13 -2.65
N THR A 280 -5.01 -27.05 -1.69
CA THR A 280 -6.21 -27.30 -0.85
C THR A 280 -6.56 -26.09 0.01
N VAL A 281 -5.56 -25.48 0.67
CA VAL A 281 -5.78 -24.26 1.48
C VAL A 281 -6.28 -23.12 0.60
N ARG A 282 -5.58 -22.86 -0.51
CA ARG A 282 -5.91 -21.80 -1.46
C ARG A 282 -7.32 -21.98 -2.00
N ASP A 283 -7.63 -23.13 -2.59
CA ASP A 283 -8.91 -23.35 -3.26
C ASP A 283 -10.08 -23.24 -2.28
N TYR A 284 -9.89 -23.71 -1.04
CA TYR A 284 -10.89 -23.55 0.01
C TYR A 284 -11.06 -22.07 0.43
N VAL A 285 -9.98 -21.34 0.69
CA VAL A 285 -10.04 -19.90 1.01
C VAL A 285 -10.75 -19.12 -0.10
N LEU A 286 -10.44 -19.41 -1.36
CA LEU A 286 -11.09 -18.76 -2.51
C LEU A 286 -12.57 -19.14 -2.67
N SER A 287 -13.03 -20.21 -2.02
CA SER A 287 -14.44 -20.63 -2.00
C SER A 287 -15.24 -20.03 -0.85
N LEU A 288 -14.59 -19.43 0.15
CA LEU A 288 -15.26 -18.88 1.32
C LEU A 288 -16.18 -17.71 0.94
N PRO A 289 -17.37 -17.62 1.55
CA PRO A 289 -18.18 -16.41 1.47
C PRO A 289 -17.43 -15.23 2.09
N GLY A 290 -17.62 -14.03 1.55
CA GLY A 290 -16.97 -12.78 1.96
C GLY A 290 -15.87 -12.32 1.01
N LEU A 291 -15.19 -13.23 0.31
CA LEU A 291 -14.20 -12.83 -0.69
C LEU A 291 -14.90 -12.37 -1.98
N PRO A 292 -14.58 -11.18 -2.55
CA PRO A 292 -15.18 -10.75 -3.80
C PRO A 292 -14.91 -11.75 -4.93
N ASP A 293 -15.94 -12.11 -5.69
CA ASP A 293 -15.87 -13.15 -6.74
C ASP A 293 -14.77 -12.86 -7.78
N GLU A 294 -14.58 -11.58 -8.11
CA GLU A 294 -13.55 -11.13 -9.07
C GLU A 294 -12.13 -11.30 -8.51
N VAL A 295 -11.93 -11.02 -7.21
CA VAL A 295 -10.64 -11.27 -6.53
C VAL A 295 -10.35 -12.76 -6.48
N ALA A 296 -11.37 -13.57 -6.15
CA ALA A 296 -11.24 -15.01 -6.13
C ALA A 296 -10.93 -15.58 -7.52
N ALA A 297 -11.56 -15.04 -8.58
CA ALA A 297 -11.29 -15.43 -9.96
C ALA A 297 -9.86 -15.08 -10.39
N GLN A 298 -9.38 -13.88 -10.09
CA GLN A 298 -8.00 -13.46 -10.38
C GLN A 298 -6.99 -14.37 -9.68
N LEU A 299 -7.17 -14.63 -8.38
CA LEU A 299 -6.27 -15.51 -7.62
C LEU A 299 -6.25 -16.96 -8.13
N ARG A 300 -7.37 -17.47 -8.69
CA ARG A 300 -7.42 -18.80 -9.33
C ARG A 300 -6.63 -18.88 -10.63
N THR A 301 -6.35 -17.76 -11.30
CA THR A 301 -5.55 -17.76 -12.54
C THR A 301 -4.08 -18.10 -12.27
N TYR A 302 -3.62 -17.89 -11.04
CA TYR A 302 -2.25 -18.23 -10.64
C TYR A 302 -2.08 -19.73 -10.42
N ALA A 303 -0.88 -20.21 -10.72
CA ALA A 303 -0.52 -21.59 -10.46
C ALA A 303 -0.67 -21.92 -8.98
N ALA A 304 -1.14 -23.14 -8.70
CA ALA A 304 -1.29 -23.67 -7.33
C ALA A 304 0.04 -24.20 -6.76
N ASP A 305 1.17 -23.71 -7.29
CA ASP A 305 2.52 -24.16 -6.95
C ASP A 305 3.10 -23.41 -5.74
N GLY A 306 2.43 -22.37 -5.27
CA GLY A 306 2.85 -21.57 -4.13
C GLY A 306 4.02 -20.63 -4.44
N THR A 307 4.23 -20.28 -5.71
CA THR A 307 5.41 -19.50 -6.14
C THR A 307 5.12 -18.02 -6.44
N THR A 308 3.84 -17.67 -6.61
CA THR A 308 3.42 -16.36 -7.08
C THR A 308 2.84 -15.55 -5.94
N LEU A 309 3.50 -14.45 -5.59
CA LEU A 309 3.01 -13.48 -4.63
C LEU A 309 2.03 -12.52 -5.30
N PRO A 310 0.74 -12.54 -4.91
CA PRO A 310 -0.20 -11.54 -5.40
C PRO A 310 0.18 -10.16 -4.87
N LEU A 311 0.28 -9.18 -5.77
CA LEU A 311 0.44 -7.77 -5.45
C LEU A 311 -0.93 -7.09 -5.60
N PRO A 312 -1.59 -6.71 -4.50
CA PRO A 312 -2.85 -5.97 -4.55
C PRO A 312 -2.62 -4.56 -5.09
N VAL A 313 -3.39 -4.17 -6.11
CA VAL A 313 -3.31 -2.85 -6.72
C VAL A 313 -4.71 -2.25 -6.84
N PRO A 314 -4.99 -1.07 -6.26
CA PRO A 314 -6.19 -0.29 -6.53
C PRO A 314 -6.25 0.07 -8.01
N SER A 315 -6.99 -0.73 -8.77
CA SER A 315 -7.11 -0.65 -10.23
C SER A 315 -7.84 0.62 -10.71
N ASP A 316 -8.60 1.25 -9.82
CA ASP A 316 -9.24 2.54 -9.99
C ASP A 316 -8.25 3.71 -9.89
N GLU A 317 -7.14 3.54 -9.19
CA GLU A 317 -6.12 4.58 -9.00
C GLU A 317 -4.84 4.33 -9.80
N PHE A 318 -4.52 3.06 -10.11
CA PHE A 318 -3.26 2.67 -10.73
C PHE A 318 -3.47 1.90 -12.03
N THR A 319 -2.48 2.04 -12.91
CA THR A 319 -2.26 1.19 -14.08
C THR A 319 -1.02 0.34 -13.84
N THR A 320 -1.02 -0.87 -14.40
CA THR A 320 0.13 -1.78 -14.29
C THR A 320 0.57 -2.26 -15.66
N LYS A 321 1.88 -2.48 -15.81
CA LYS A 321 2.47 -3.06 -17.02
C LYS A 321 3.61 -4.01 -16.65
N PRO A 322 3.74 -5.17 -17.33
CA PRO A 322 4.93 -5.99 -17.19
C PRO A 322 6.13 -5.23 -17.76
N VAL A 323 7.24 -5.26 -17.03
CA VAL A 323 8.53 -4.69 -17.43
C VAL A 323 9.65 -5.67 -17.09
N ASP A 324 10.89 -5.29 -17.41
CA ASP A 324 12.07 -6.09 -17.17
C ASP A 324 13.15 -5.25 -16.49
N VAL A 325 13.74 -5.79 -15.43
CA VAL A 325 14.90 -5.24 -14.72
C VAL A 325 16.05 -6.23 -14.91
N ASP A 326 16.95 -5.91 -15.83
CA ASP A 326 18.16 -6.69 -16.15
C ASP A 326 17.92 -8.20 -16.39
N GLY A 327 16.89 -8.52 -17.17
CA GLY A 327 16.49 -9.89 -17.47
C GLY A 327 15.57 -10.54 -16.41
N THR A 328 15.25 -9.81 -15.34
CA THR A 328 14.31 -10.24 -14.30
C THR A 328 12.91 -9.67 -14.58
N PRO A 329 11.88 -10.53 -14.70
CA PRO A 329 10.50 -10.08 -14.83
C PRO A 329 10.08 -9.20 -13.66
N ALA A 330 9.51 -8.04 -13.98
CA ALA A 330 9.11 -7.02 -13.04
C ALA A 330 7.71 -6.48 -13.36
N THR A 331 7.09 -5.84 -12.39
CA THR A 331 5.81 -5.14 -12.56
C THR A 331 6.03 -3.66 -12.35
N ALA A 332 5.74 -2.84 -13.35
CA ALA A 332 5.62 -1.41 -13.17
C ALA A 332 4.18 -1.02 -12.83
N LEU A 333 4.03 -0.05 -11.95
CA LEU A 333 2.80 0.59 -11.55
C LEU A 333 2.94 2.09 -11.78
N ALA A 334 1.87 2.71 -12.24
CA ALA A 334 1.78 4.16 -12.36
C ALA A 334 0.41 4.62 -11.89
N SER A 335 0.37 5.64 -11.04
CA SER A 335 -0.87 6.29 -10.68
C SER A 335 -1.49 6.92 -11.93
N ARG A 336 -2.82 6.90 -12.03
CA ARG A 336 -3.55 7.42 -13.17
C ARG A 336 -3.43 8.94 -13.34
N ASP A 337 -3.10 9.64 -12.25
CA ASP A 337 -2.82 11.07 -12.25
C ASP A 337 -1.35 11.41 -12.61
N GLY A 338 -0.51 10.40 -12.86
CA GLY A 338 0.89 10.56 -13.24
C GLY A 338 1.81 11.05 -12.13
N THR A 339 1.35 11.14 -10.88
CA THR A 339 2.13 11.70 -9.76
C THR A 339 3.03 10.70 -9.06
N PHE A 340 2.85 9.40 -9.32
CA PHE A 340 3.58 8.33 -8.65
C PHE A 340 3.81 7.14 -9.59
N ALA A 341 5.00 6.57 -9.51
CA ALA A 341 5.31 5.30 -10.16
C ALA A 341 6.07 4.36 -9.23
N ALA A 342 5.98 3.06 -9.51
CA ALA A 342 6.73 2.02 -8.84
C ALA A 342 7.14 0.92 -9.82
N VAL A 343 8.23 0.23 -9.53
CA VAL A 343 8.63 -1.03 -10.16
C VAL A 343 8.93 -2.02 -9.03
N VAL A 344 8.31 -3.20 -9.08
CA VAL A 344 8.45 -4.26 -8.08
C VAL A 344 8.85 -5.56 -8.78
N TRP A 345 9.85 -6.26 -8.24
CA TRP A 345 10.32 -7.52 -8.80
C TRP A 345 10.86 -8.45 -7.71
N VAL A 346 10.94 -9.74 -8.04
CA VAL A 346 11.56 -10.75 -7.18
C VAL A 346 12.74 -11.34 -7.92
N ASN A 347 13.88 -11.43 -7.24
CA ASN A 347 15.08 -12.08 -7.73
C ASN A 347 15.67 -12.96 -6.63
N GLY A 348 15.96 -14.23 -6.89
CA GLY A 348 16.62 -15.11 -5.91
C GLY A 348 15.85 -15.34 -4.59
N GLY A 349 14.54 -15.08 -4.56
CA GLY A 349 13.76 -15.11 -3.31
C GLY A 349 13.86 -13.81 -2.50
N GLU A 350 14.44 -12.77 -3.05
CA GLU A 350 14.45 -11.40 -2.54
C GLU A 350 13.49 -10.53 -3.36
N LEU A 351 12.81 -9.63 -2.66
CA LEU A 351 11.83 -8.69 -3.18
C LEU A 351 12.42 -7.30 -3.17
N PHE A 352 12.37 -6.66 -4.32
CA PHE A 352 12.87 -5.31 -4.53
C PHE A 352 11.75 -4.40 -5.01
N ALA A 353 11.83 -3.13 -4.63
CA ALA A 353 10.93 -2.11 -5.08
C ALA A 353 11.66 -0.79 -5.27
N VAL A 354 11.40 -0.11 -6.38
CA VAL A 354 11.73 1.32 -6.56
C VAL A 354 10.42 2.06 -6.77
N ALA A 355 10.20 3.15 -6.06
CA ALA A 355 8.99 3.94 -6.18
C ALA A 355 9.21 5.41 -5.85
N GLY A 356 8.32 6.29 -6.28
CA GLY A 356 8.39 7.71 -5.91
C GLY A 356 7.56 8.61 -6.80
N SER A 357 7.65 9.91 -6.54
CA SER A 357 7.11 10.97 -7.39
C SER A 357 7.92 11.16 -8.67
N LEU A 358 8.05 10.09 -9.45
CA LEU A 358 8.86 9.98 -10.66
C LEU A 358 8.03 9.38 -11.79
N SER A 359 8.46 9.62 -13.03
CA SER A 359 7.89 8.90 -14.16
C SER A 359 8.24 7.42 -14.09
N THR A 360 7.44 6.56 -14.74
CA THR A 360 7.73 5.13 -14.77
C THR A 360 9.08 4.80 -15.40
N ASP A 361 9.53 5.61 -16.37
CA ASP A 361 10.81 5.40 -17.03
C ASP A 361 11.99 5.79 -16.12
N GLU A 362 11.85 6.83 -15.30
CA GLU A 362 12.84 7.18 -14.27
C GLU A 362 12.95 6.09 -13.20
N VAL A 363 11.81 5.61 -12.68
CA VAL A 363 11.79 4.50 -11.69
C VAL A 363 12.43 3.24 -12.28
N LEU A 364 12.11 2.90 -13.53
CA LEU A 364 12.67 1.72 -14.19
C LEU A 364 14.17 1.87 -14.48
N THR A 365 14.63 3.08 -14.80
CA THR A 365 16.06 3.37 -14.98
C THR A 365 16.79 3.20 -13.64
N THR A 366 16.29 3.80 -12.56
CA THR A 366 16.86 3.61 -11.22
C THR A 366 16.88 2.15 -10.82
N ALA A 367 15.82 1.38 -11.07
CA ALA A 367 15.77 -0.05 -10.76
C ALA A 367 16.88 -0.88 -11.44
N ARG A 368 17.25 -0.53 -12.68
CA ARG A 368 18.32 -1.19 -13.45
C ARG A 368 19.73 -0.73 -13.08
N GLU A 369 19.83 0.41 -12.38
CA GLU A 369 21.11 0.97 -11.95
C GLU A 369 21.47 0.56 -10.51
N LEU A 370 20.54 -0.06 -9.78
CA LEU A 370 20.80 -0.57 -8.43
C LEU A 370 21.94 -1.59 -8.45
N ARG A 371 22.79 -1.53 -7.42
CA ARG A 371 23.87 -2.48 -7.19
C ARG A 371 23.78 -3.16 -5.84
#